data_AF-A0A6V7JTT7-F1
#
_entry.id   AF-A0A6V7JTT7-F1
#
_cell.length_a   1.000
_cell.length_b   1.000
_cell.length_c   1.000
_cell.angle_alpha   90.00
_cell.angle_beta   90.00
_cell.angle_gamma   90.00
#
_symmetry.space_group_name_H-M   'P 1'
#
loop_
_entity.id
_entity.type
_entity.pdbx_description
1 polymer ?
#
loop_
_entity_poly.entity_id
_entity_poly.type
_entity_poly.pdbx_seq_one_letter_code
_entity_poly.pdbx_strand_id
1 'polypeptide(L)' 'LFHRAISQSGNARVPWALSTRDTARRQARRLSEALNCPVDDSRTLRNCLLEKDAVELSAVDQQWR' A
#
# COMPACT_ATOMS: atom_id res chain seq x y z
N LEU A 1 -24.05 13.23 -6.37
CA LEU A 1 -22.69 12.66 -6.47
C LEU A 1 -22.49 11.71 -7.67
N PHE A 2 -23.54 11.21 -8.35
CA PHE A 2 -23.50 10.71 -9.74
C PHE A 2 -24.94 10.39 -10.18
N HIS A 3 -25.18 10.19 -11.48
CA HIS A 3 -26.50 9.81 -12.02
C HIS A 3 -26.58 8.34 -12.45
N ARG A 4 -25.49 7.76 -12.98
CA ARG A 4 -25.37 6.37 -13.46
C ARG A 4 -23.92 5.87 -13.35
N ALA A 5 -23.71 4.56 -13.35
CA ALA A 5 -22.40 3.92 -13.34
C ALA A 5 -22.40 2.63 -14.19
N ILE A 6 -21.26 2.31 -14.81
CA ILE A 6 -21.00 1.06 -15.54
C ILE A 6 -19.76 0.43 -14.91
N SER A 7 -19.80 -0.88 -14.60
CA SER A 7 -18.70 -1.61 -13.98
C SER A 7 -18.19 -2.68 -14.96
N GLN A 8 -17.04 -2.46 -15.57
CA GLN A 8 -16.43 -3.41 -16.52
C GLN A 8 -15.24 -4.13 -15.86
N SER A 9 -15.17 -5.45 -16.06
CA SER A 9 -14.05 -6.30 -15.61
C SER A 9 -13.73 -6.27 -14.10
N GLY A 10 -14.70 -5.91 -13.27
CA GLY A 10 -14.54 -5.84 -11.81
C GLY A 10 -15.81 -5.34 -11.12
N ASN A 11 -15.87 -5.51 -9.80
CA ASN A 11 -16.91 -4.94 -8.93
C ASN A 11 -16.34 -4.71 -7.51
N ALA A 12 -17.11 -4.08 -6.63
CA ALA A 12 -16.63 -3.69 -5.28
C ALA A 12 -16.32 -4.86 -4.32
N ARG A 13 -16.71 -6.10 -4.67
CA ARG A 13 -16.55 -7.30 -3.81
C ARG A 13 -15.50 -8.27 -4.33
N VAL A 14 -14.78 -7.94 -5.39
CA VAL A 14 -13.70 -8.82 -5.85
C VAL A 14 -12.60 -8.93 -4.77
N PRO A 15 -11.98 -10.10 -4.57
CA PRO A 15 -11.11 -10.32 -3.41
C PRO A 15 -9.88 -9.40 -3.31
N TRP A 16 -9.43 -8.85 -4.44
CA TRP A 16 -8.27 -7.96 -4.52
C TRP A 16 -8.61 -6.47 -4.37
N ALA A 17 -9.90 -6.10 -4.29
CA ALA A 17 -10.31 -4.70 -4.17
C ALA A 17 -10.20 -4.16 -2.73
N LEU A 18 -10.28 -5.02 -1.73
CA LEU A 18 -10.28 -4.64 -0.32
C LEU A 18 -9.32 -5.50 0.49
N SER A 19 -8.43 -4.85 1.24
CA SER A 19 -7.57 -5.48 2.23
C SER A 19 -8.11 -5.25 3.64
N THR A 20 -7.93 -6.22 4.54
CA THR A 20 -8.19 -5.99 5.96
C THR A 20 -7.19 -4.96 6.52
N ARG A 21 -7.57 -4.27 7.60
CA ARG A 21 -6.68 -3.30 8.28
C ARG A 21 -5.36 -3.94 8.71
N ASP A 22 -5.42 -5.19 9.12
CA ASP A 22 -4.29 -5.97 9.58
C ASP A 22 -3.34 -6.35 8.42
N THR A 23 -3.88 -6.84 7.29
CA THR A 23 -3.08 -7.07 6.08
C THR A 23 -2.44 -5.79 5.56
N ALA A 24 -3.18 -4.68 5.53
CA ALA A 24 -2.64 -3.38 5.10
C ALA A 24 -1.50 -2.91 6.01
N ARG A 25 -1.62 -3.06 7.34
CA ARG A 25 -0.57 -2.71 8.30
C ARG A 25 0.67 -3.59 8.15
N ARG A 26 0.49 -4.90 7.93
CA ARG A 26 1.62 -5.81 7.68
C ARG A 26 2.36 -5.47 6.40
N GLN A 27 1.63 -5.19 5.32
CA GLN A 27 2.25 -4.79 4.04
C GLN A 27 3.02 -3.48 4.18
N ALA A 28 2.46 -2.48 4.88
CA ALA A 28 3.16 -1.24 5.16
C ALA A 28 4.45 -1.45 5.97
N ARG A 29 4.39 -2.25 7.05
CA ARG A 29 5.58 -2.59 7.86
C ARG A 29 6.64 -3.33 7.05
N ARG A 30 6.23 -4.32 6.24
CA ARG A 30 7.14 -5.08 5.36
C ARG A 30 7.84 -4.16 4.37
N LEU A 31 7.11 -3.25 3.71
CA LEU A 31 7.68 -2.23 2.82
C LEU A 31 8.70 -1.36 3.54
N SER A 32 8.37 -0.89 4.73
CA SER A 32 9.25 -0.07 5.54
C SER A 32 10.51 -0.81 5.99
N GLU A 33 10.40 -2.07 6.42
CA GLU A 33 11.56 -2.92 6.77
C GLU A 33 12.52 -3.07 5.60
N ALA A 34 12.00 -3.35 4.40
CA ALA A 34 12.82 -3.50 3.20
C ALA A 34 13.57 -2.22 2.79
N LEU A 35 13.01 -1.06 3.15
CA LEU A 35 13.59 0.26 2.88
C LEU A 35 14.38 0.84 4.05
N ASN A 36 14.60 0.05 5.11
CA ASN A 36 15.26 0.45 6.36
C ASN A 36 14.57 1.65 7.06
N CYS A 37 13.24 1.72 7.00
CA CYS A 37 12.43 2.70 7.72
C CYS A 37 11.93 2.16 9.08
N PRO A 38 11.73 3.04 10.09
CA PRO A 38 11.19 2.66 11.39
C PRO A 38 9.77 2.08 11.28
N VAL A 39 9.45 1.05 12.07
CA VAL A 39 8.13 0.36 12.03
C VAL A 39 7.26 0.48 13.29
N ASP A 40 7.81 1.04 14.37
CA ASP A 40 7.12 1.06 15.67
C ASP A 40 6.01 2.12 15.73
N ASP A 41 6.27 3.31 15.21
CA ASP A 41 5.30 4.40 15.13
C ASP A 41 4.88 4.70 13.69
N SER A 42 3.57 4.91 13.50
CA SER A 42 2.99 5.11 12.16
C SER A 42 3.37 6.46 11.54
N ARG A 43 3.64 7.49 12.36
CA ARG A 43 4.05 8.81 11.84
C ARG A 43 5.50 8.78 11.41
N THR A 44 6.40 8.20 12.20
CA THR A 44 7.82 8.05 11.82
C THR A 44 7.97 7.17 10.58
N LEU A 45 7.22 6.06 10.51
CA LEU A 45 7.17 5.19 9.34
C LEU A 45 6.78 5.99 8.09
N ARG A 46 5.65 6.71 8.18
CA ARG A 46 5.12 7.52 7.06
C ARG A 46 6.14 8.57 6.61
N ASN A 47 6.74 9.29 7.54
CA ASN A 47 7.67 10.37 7.20
C ASN A 47 8.92 9.82 6.50
N CYS A 48 9.48 8.70 6.97
CA CYS A 48 10.59 8.03 6.30
C CYS A 48 10.22 7.60 4.87
N LEU A 49 9.05 6.97 4.67
CA LEU A 49 8.61 6.56 3.33
C LEU A 49 8.42 7.76 2.38
N LEU A 50 8.04 8.93 2.88
CA LEU A 50 7.87 10.14 2.06
C LEU A 50 9.19 10.77 1.64
N GLU A 51 10.29 10.47 2.33
CA GLU A 51 11.64 10.94 1.98
C GLU A 51 12.34 10.01 0.96
N LYS A 52 11.79 8.81 0.72
CA LYS A 52 12.33 7.82 -0.22
C LYS A 52 12.06 8.18 -1.67
N ASP A 53 12.98 7.77 -2.54
CA ASP A 53 12.81 7.93 -3.98
C ASP A 53 11.67 7.05 -4.51
N ALA A 54 10.92 7.58 -5.48
CA ALA A 54 9.76 6.88 -6.04
C ALA A 54 10.15 5.60 -6.82
N VAL A 55 11.32 5.58 -7.45
CA VAL A 55 11.85 4.40 -8.14
C VAL A 55 12.24 3.34 -7.11
N GLU A 56 12.87 3.72 -6.00
CA GLU A 56 13.20 2.80 -4.90
C GLU A 56 11.93 2.16 -4.31
N LEU A 57 10.91 2.96 -4.02
CA LEU A 57 9.62 2.49 -3.49
C LEU A 57 8.92 1.50 -4.42
N SER A 58 8.86 1.82 -5.72
CA SER A 58 8.18 0.98 -6.70
C SER A 58 8.96 -0.29 -7.04
N ALA A 59 10.29 -0.24 -7.04
CA ALA A 59 11.13 -1.42 -7.24
C ALA A 59 10.93 -2.46 -6.14
N VAL A 60 10.85 -2.03 -4.88
CA VAL A 60 10.60 -2.93 -3.74
C VAL A 60 9.20 -3.53 -3.79
N ASP A 61 8.16 -2.76 -4.15
CA ASP A 61 6.79 -3.28 -4.31
C ASP A 61 6.72 -4.37 -5.41
N GLN A 62 7.37 -4.13 -6.55
CA GLN A 62 7.37 -5.07 -7.68
C GLN A 62 8.05 -6.40 -7.35
N GLN A 63 9.04 -6.41 -6.45
CA GLN A 63 9.75 -7.63 -6.07
C GLN A 63 8.83 -8.68 -5.42
N TRP A 64 7.70 -8.28 -4.84
CA TRP A 64 6.80 -9.16 -4.09
C TRP A 64 5.52 -9.54 -4.81
N ARG A 65 5.34 -9.00 -6.01
CA ARG A 65 4.16 -9.24 -6.85
C ARG A 65 4.35 -10.52 -7.65
#